data_AF-A0A1J3EXU5-F1
#
_entry.id   AF-A0A1J3EXU5-F1
#
_cell.length_a   1.000
_cell.length_b   1.000
_cell.length_c   1.000
_cell.angle_alpha   90.00
_cell.angle_beta   90.00
_cell.angle_gamma   90.00
#
_symmetry.space_group_name_H-M   'P 1'
#
loop_
_entity.id
_entity.type
_entity.pdbx_description
1 polymer ?
#
loop_
_entity_poly.entity_id
_entity_poly.type
_entity_poly.pdbx_seq_one_letter_code
_entity_poly.pdbx_strand_id
1 'polypeptide(L)'
;FKLQDKKGRMHRFMCETQLTTLITAILQRMGDDIEQDNLPQIMYEDEDNDKVILASDGDLGAAVEHAKSIGWKGLKLHLDYIEERGNMR
;
A
#
# COMPACT_ATOMS: atom_id res chain seq x y z
N PHE A 1 -5.24 -2.01 -7.71
CA PHE A 1 -4.07 -2.09 -6.83
C PHE A 1 -3.37 -3.43 -6.96
N LYS A 2 -2.05 -3.44 -6.82
CA LYS A 2 -1.20 -4.63 -6.75
C LYS A 2 -0.41 -4.55 -5.45
N LEU A 3 -0.39 -5.63 -4.69
CA LEU A 3 0.36 -5.71 -3.43
C LEU A 3 1.12 -7.03 -3.40
N GLN A 4 2.36 -7.02 -2.92
CA GLN A 4 3.13 -8.24 -2.70
C GLN A 4 3.01 -8.67 -1.23
N ASP A 5 2.77 -9.95 -0.99
CA ASP A 5 2.80 -10.49 0.38
C ASP A 5 4.21 -10.91 0.82
N LYS A 6 4.37 -11.27 2.10
CA LYS A 6 5.66 -11.72 2.67
C LYS A 6 6.19 -13.00 2.01
N LYS A 7 5.32 -13.77 1.33
CA LYS A 7 5.68 -14.98 0.56
C LYS A 7 6.01 -14.67 -0.90
N GLY A 8 6.07 -13.39 -1.27
CA GLY A 8 6.38 -12.92 -2.62
C GLY A 8 5.22 -13.00 -3.62
N ARG A 9 4.01 -13.38 -3.18
CA ARG A 9 2.85 -13.53 -4.08
C ARG A 9 2.23 -12.17 -4.34
N MET A 10 1.87 -11.92 -5.61
CA MET A 10 1.23 -10.69 -6.04
C MET A 10 -0.29 -10.81 -5.94
N HIS A 11 -0.91 -9.98 -5.11
CA HIS A 11 -2.35 -9.82 -4.98
C HIS A 11 -2.82 -8.66 -5.85
N ARG A 12 -3.72 -8.93 -6.80
CA ARG A 12 -4.38 -7.88 -7.59
C ARG A 12 -5.81 -7.71 -7.12
N PHE A 13 -6.20 -6.48 -6.81
CA PHE A 13 -7.55 -6.16 -6.36
C PHE A 13 -8.01 -4.78 -6.79
N MET A 14 -9.32 -4.59 -6.72
CA MET A 14 -10.01 -3.32 -6.92
C MET A 14 -10.59 -2.89 -5.59
N CYS A 15 -10.51 -1.60 -5.28
CA CYS A 15 -11.21 -0.97 -4.17
C CYS A 15 -11.56 0.46 -4.57
N GLU A 16 -12.48 1.05 -3.84
CA GLU A 16 -12.78 2.48 -3.97
C GLU A 16 -11.53 3.30 -3.63
N THR A 17 -11.46 4.52 -4.17
CA THR A 17 -10.38 5.47 -3.89
C THR A 17 -10.60 6.15 -2.53
N GLN A 18 -10.76 5.33 -1.50
CA GLN A 18 -10.84 5.75 -0.11
C GLN A 18 -9.85 4.92 0.69
N LEU A 19 -9.05 5.59 1.51
CA LEU A 19 -7.93 5.00 2.24
C LEU A 19 -8.42 3.94 3.24
N THR A 20 -9.58 4.16 3.89
CA THR A 20 -10.20 3.18 4.80
C THR A 20 -10.56 1.88 4.09
N THR A 21 -11.15 1.97 2.90
CA THR A 21 -11.50 0.80 2.07
C THR A 21 -10.25 0.11 1.57
N LEU A 22 -9.21 0.87 1.20
CA LEU A 22 -7.91 0.32 0.82
C LEU A 22 -7.25 -0.44 1.97
N ILE A 23 -7.18 0.15 3.17
CA ILE A 23 -6.65 -0.49 4.38
C ILE A 23 -7.41 -1.77 4.68
N THR A 24 -8.74 -1.72 4.67
CA THR A 24 -9.59 -2.91 4.91
C THR A 24 -9.31 -4.01 3.89
N ALA A 25 -9.19 -3.66 2.60
CA ALA A 25 -8.87 -4.61 1.54
C ALA A 25 -7.48 -5.23 1.70
N ILE A 26 -6.50 -4.46 2.20
CA ILE A 26 -5.15 -4.95 2.53
C ILE A 26 -5.23 -5.92 3.71
N LEU A 27 -5.87 -5.53 4.81
CA LEU A 27 -6.03 -6.38 6.00
C LEU A 27 -6.74 -7.70 5.70
N GLN A 28 -7.75 -7.72 4.83
CA GLN A 28 -8.41 -8.97 4.44
C GLN A 28 -7.51 -9.93 3.66
N ARG A 29 -6.48 -9.43 2.97
CA ARG A 29 -5.56 -10.23 2.15
C ARG A 29 -4.30 -10.61 2.89
N MET A 30 -3.87 -9.72 3.76
CA MET A 30 -2.62 -9.75 4.52
C MET A 30 -2.86 -10.04 6.00
N GLY A 31 -4.08 -10.38 6.43
CA GLY A 31 -4.47 -10.41 7.84
C GLY A 31 -3.64 -11.33 8.72
N ASP A 32 -3.13 -12.43 8.16
CA ASP A 32 -2.19 -13.32 8.85
C ASP A 32 -0.76 -12.73 8.93
N ASP A 33 -0.44 -11.78 8.06
CA ASP A 33 0.88 -11.17 7.89
C ASP A 33 0.99 -9.77 8.55
N ILE A 34 -0.12 -9.15 8.96
CA ILE A 34 -0.17 -7.82 9.60
C ILE A 34 -0.49 -7.97 11.08
N GLU A 35 0.42 -7.48 11.92
CA GLU A 35 0.21 -7.39 13.36
C GLU A 35 -0.72 -6.20 13.66
N GLN A 36 -1.77 -6.41 14.46
CA GLN A 36 -2.73 -5.36 14.80
C GLN A 36 -2.09 -4.16 15.51
N ASP A 37 -1.03 -4.41 16.28
CA ASP A 37 -0.29 -3.39 17.02
C ASP A 37 0.71 -2.63 16.13
N ASN A 38 1.00 -3.12 14.93
CA ASN A 38 1.94 -2.51 13.99
C ASN A 38 1.35 -2.44 12.57
N LEU A 39 0.43 -1.47 12.40
CA LEU A 39 -0.12 -1.18 11.08
C LEU A 39 0.96 -0.59 10.17
N PRO A 40 1.23 -1.21 9.01
CA PRO A 40 2.25 -0.71 8.11
C PRO A 40 1.85 0.62 7.48
N GLN A 41 2.85 1.46 7.22
CA GLN A 41 2.68 2.62 6.36
C GLN A 41 2.48 2.17 4.91
N ILE A 42 1.42 2.68 4.28
CA ILE A 42 1.10 2.35 2.90
C ILE A 42 1.81 3.34 1.99
N MET A 43 2.54 2.82 1.02
CA MET A 43 3.21 3.60 -0.02
C MET A 43 2.80 3.08 -1.40
N TYR A 44 2.98 3.91 -2.43
CA TYR A 44 2.90 3.50 -3.82
C TYR A 44 4.21 3.72 -4.55
N GLU A 45 4.42 2.99 -5.64
CA GLU A 45 5.53 3.19 -6.57
C GLU A 45 5.08 4.14 -7.69
N ASP A 46 5.75 5.28 -7.87
CA ASP A 46 5.48 6.27 -8.92
C ASP A 46 6.28 6.03 -10.22
N GLU A 47 6.19 6.93 -11.20
CA GLU A 47 6.89 6.75 -12.49
C GLU A 47 8.41 6.70 -12.40
N ASP A 48 8.98 7.32 -11.37
CA ASP A 48 10.41 7.34 -11.11
C ASP A 48 10.86 6.12 -10.29
N ASN A 49 9.92 5.24 -9.91
CA ASN A 49 10.09 4.09 -9.04
C ASN A 49 10.34 4.47 -7.57
N ASP A 50 9.93 5.67 -7.17
CA ASP A 50 10.01 6.12 -5.79
C ASP A 50 8.85 5.56 -4.97
N LYS A 51 9.12 5.26 -3.70
CA LYS A 51 8.11 4.83 -2.74
C LYS A 51 7.53 6.04 -2.04
N VAL A 52 6.34 6.45 -2.46
CA VAL A 52 5.67 7.65 -1.97
C VAL A 52 4.55 7.27 -1.00
N ILE A 53 4.51 7.92 0.17
CA ILE A 53 3.56 7.63 1.24
C ILE A 53 2.14 8.07 0.85
N LEU A 54 1.15 7.23 1.15
CA LEU A 54 -0.27 7.56 1.07
C LEU A 54 -0.80 7.88 2.47
N ALA A 55 -0.92 9.17 2.80
CA ALA A 55 -1.34 9.63 4.13
C ALA A 55 -2.81 10.07 4.20
N SER A 56 -3.44 10.32 3.04
CA SER A 56 -4.81 10.81 2.95
C SER A 56 -5.55 10.25 1.74
N ASP A 57 -6.89 10.38 1.74
CA ASP A 57 -7.73 10.09 0.57
C ASP A 57 -7.33 10.94 -0.65
N GLY A 58 -6.85 12.18 -0.41
CA GLY A 58 -6.34 13.07 -1.46
C GLY A 58 -5.10 12.52 -2.15
N ASP A 59 -4.13 12.01 -1.38
CA ASP A 59 -2.90 11.41 -1.91
C ASP A 59 -3.22 10.18 -2.75
N LEU A 60 -4.15 9.33 -2.27
CA LEU A 60 -4.62 8.16 -3.00
C LEU A 60 -5.33 8.55 -4.30
N GLY A 61 -6.19 9.57 -4.26
CA GLY A 61 -6.86 10.11 -5.43
C GLY A 61 -5.87 10.60 -6.48
N ALA A 62 -4.92 11.45 -6.08
CA ALA A 62 -3.88 11.99 -6.95
C ALA A 62 -3.03 10.89 -7.58
N ALA A 63 -2.58 9.90 -6.81
CA ALA A 63 -1.81 8.77 -7.33
C ALA A 63 -2.61 7.93 -8.35
N VAL A 64 -3.91 7.71 -8.11
CA VAL A 64 -4.77 6.96 -9.03
C VAL A 64 -5.06 7.74 -10.31
N GLU A 65 -5.33 9.04 -10.21
CA GLU A 65 -5.53 9.92 -11.37
C GLU A 65 -4.27 10.00 -12.22
N HIS A 66 -3.11 10.18 -11.58
CA HIS A 66 -1.83 10.21 -12.25
C HIS A 66 -1.55 8.90 -12.98
N ALA A 67 -1.66 7.76 -12.29
CA ALA A 67 -1.50 6.43 -12.88
C ALA A 67 -2.43 6.21 -14.09
N LYS A 68 -3.68 6.69 -14.04
CA LYS A 68 -4.60 6.63 -15.19
C LYS A 68 -4.12 7.51 -16.34
N SER A 69 -3.64 8.71 -16.06
CA SER A 69 -3.17 9.67 -17.07
C SER A 69 -2.01 9.13 -17.90
N ILE A 70 -1.12 8.34 -17.27
CA ILE A 70 0.03 7.68 -17.90
C ILE A 70 -0.28 6.25 -18.38
N GLY A 71 -1.54 5.82 -18.33
CA GLY A 71 -2.01 4.55 -18.89
C GLY A 71 -1.66 3.30 -18.08
N TRP A 72 -1.36 3.45 -16.78
CA TRP A 72 -1.04 2.30 -15.93
C TRP A 72 -2.25 1.41 -15.68
N LYS A 73 -2.01 0.10 -15.77
CA LYS A 73 -3.03 -0.93 -15.53
C LYS A 73 -3.25 -1.21 -14.04
N GLY A 74 -2.63 -0.45 -13.15
CA GLY A 74 -2.86 -0.51 -11.70
C GLY A 74 -1.68 -0.02 -10.88
N LEU A 75 -1.99 0.61 -9.76
CA LEU A 75 -1.03 1.12 -8.79
C LEU A 75 -0.39 -0.02 -7.99
N LYS A 76 0.94 -0.03 -7.87
CA LYS A 76 1.70 -0.98 -7.05
C LYS A 76 1.90 -0.38 -5.67
N LEU A 77 1.53 -1.15 -4.65
CA LEU A 77 1.59 -0.76 -3.25
C LEU A 77 2.73 -1.47 -2.55
N HIS A 78 3.35 -0.75 -1.62
CA HIS A 78 4.35 -1.23 -0.70
C HIS A 78 3.87 -0.98 0.72
N LEU A 79 4.11 -1.95 1.61
CA LEU A 79 3.82 -1.83 3.02
C LEU A 79 5.15 -1.71 3.75
N ASP A 80 5.38 -0.57 4.41
CA ASP A 80 6.53 -0.40 5.28
C ASP A 80 6.10 -0.64 6.73
N TYR A 81 6.64 -1.67 7.33
CA TYR A 81 6.42 -1.94 8.74
C TYR A 81 7.46 -1.14 9.50
N ILE A 82 7.03 -0.15 10.27
CA ILE A 82 7.92 0.55 11.17
C ILE A 82 8.36 -0.50 12.19
N GLU A 83 9.57 -1.04 12.04
CA GLU A 83 10.19 -1.76 13.14
C GLU A 83 10.34 -0.74 14.27
N GLU A 84 9.62 -0.94 15.38
CA GLU A 84 10.01 -0.27 16.61
C GLU A 84 11.47 -0.64 16.84
N ARG A 85 12.37 0.34 16.66
CA ARG A 85 13.77 0.22 17.08
C ARG A 85 13.81 0.15 18.61
N GLY A 86 13.34 -0.96 19.18
CA GLY A 86 13.46 -1.31 20.57
C GLY A 86 14.48 -2.44 20.70
N ASN A 87 15.63 -2.12 21.29
CA ASN A 87 16.71 -3.04 21.70
C ASN A 87 17.63 -3.60 20.59
N MET A 88 18.55 -2.78 20.09
CA MET A 88 19.94 -3.23 20.04
C MET A 88 20.59 -2.87 21.38
N ARG A 89 20.90 -3.92 22.14
CA ARG A 89 21.67 -3.92 23.38
C ARG A 89 23.10 -3.43 23.14
#